data_AF-A0ABD3F2B2-F1
#
_entry.id   AF-A0ABD3F2B2-F1
#
_cell.length_a   1.000
_cell.length_b   1.000
_cell.length_c   1.000
_cell.angle_alpha   90.00
_cell.angle_beta   90.00
_cell.angle_gamma   90.00
#
_symmetry.space_group_name_H-M   'P 1'
#
loop_
_entity.id
_entity.type
_entity.pdbx_description
1 polymer ?
#
loop_
_entity_poly.entity_id
_entity_poly.type
_entity_poly.pdbx_seq_one_letter_code
_entity_poly.pdbx_strand_id
1 'polypeptide(L)'
;MGSHLSLLISSIMLFATLVYYYKMVLLTEMTTEASLFNTLYAEYATPQMMDSIRAVEELSLPSDVTPEQITCHSHDDGLWDRQFDHDWQRLLHWYRKLVYFHRMGLLNDRFFREFPGVARTREFIRHVEPFALGSCHLYQESNCSEVFDYLRDLYELPKRNIVACNGQDITATATKTVKEEL
;
A
#
# COMPACT_ATOMS: atom_id res chain seq x y z
N MET A 1 -42.74 22.64 41.26
CA MET A 1 -41.61 23.27 40.52
C MET A 1 -40.29 22.50 40.62
N GLY A 2 -40.00 21.74 41.68
CA GLY A 2 -38.72 21.00 41.80
C GLY A 2 -38.49 19.86 40.80
N SER A 3 -39.54 19.13 40.39
CA SER A 3 -39.42 17.99 39.46
C SER A 3 -38.99 18.38 38.03
N HIS A 4 -39.40 19.55 37.55
CA HIS A 4 -38.98 20.03 36.22
C HIS A 4 -37.51 20.47 36.23
N LEU A 5 -37.04 21.01 37.36
CA LEU A 5 -35.64 21.45 37.52
C LEU A 5 -34.70 20.25 37.61
N SER A 6 -35.08 19.18 38.33
CA SER A 6 -34.29 17.95 38.40
C SER A 6 -34.21 17.25 37.04
N LEU A 7 -35.32 17.18 36.28
CA LEU A 7 -35.31 16.64 34.92
C LEU A 7 -34.41 17.43 33.96
N LEU A 8 -34.45 18.76 34.04
CA LEU A 8 -33.58 19.62 33.24
C LEU A 8 -32.11 19.37 33.55
N ILE A 9 -31.74 19.36 34.84
CA ILE A 9 -30.36 19.12 35.28
C ILE A 9 -29.89 17.73 34.83
N SER A 10 -30.70 16.68 35.02
CA SER A 10 -30.35 15.33 34.58
C SER A 10 -30.19 15.23 33.05
N SER A 11 -31.05 15.92 32.28
CA SER A 11 -30.93 15.92 30.81
C SER A 11 -29.67 16.64 30.32
N ILE A 12 -29.31 17.76 30.95
CA ILE A 12 -28.09 18.52 30.64
C ILE A 12 -26.86 17.68 31.01
N MET A 13 -26.90 17.00 32.15
CA MET A 13 -25.79 16.14 32.57
C MET A 13 -25.61 14.95 31.63
N LEU A 14 -26.71 14.32 31.20
CA LEU A 14 -26.65 13.25 30.22
C LEU A 14 -26.09 13.75 28.88
N PHE A 15 -26.54 14.90 28.38
CA PHE A 15 -26.00 15.52 27.17
C PHE A 15 -24.51 15.84 27.30
N ALA A 16 -24.09 16.44 28.43
CA ALA A 16 -22.69 16.73 28.69
C ALA A 16 -21.82 15.46 28.73
N THR A 17 -22.32 14.38 29.34
CA THR A 17 -21.61 13.09 29.34
C THR A 17 -21.51 12.49 27.94
N LEU A 18 -22.56 12.54 27.13
CA LEU A 18 -22.52 12.07 25.74
C LEU A 18 -21.50 12.85 24.90
N VAL A 19 -21.48 14.18 25.03
CA VAL A 19 -20.49 15.03 24.34
C VAL A 19 -19.07 14.71 24.82
N TYR A 20 -18.88 14.52 26.12
CA TYR A 20 -17.57 14.15 26.68
C TYR A 20 -17.09 12.80 26.14
N TYR A 21 -17.93 11.76 26.17
CA TYR A 21 -17.59 10.45 25.63
C TYR A 21 -17.30 10.51 24.13
N TYR A 22 -18.11 11.24 23.36
CA TYR A 22 -17.88 11.44 21.93
C TYR A 22 -16.52 12.10 21.67
N LYS A 23 -16.17 13.15 22.42
CA LYS A 23 -14.88 13.82 22.28
C LYS A 23 -13.71 12.94 22.71
N MET A 24 -13.88 12.15 23.77
CA MET A 24 -12.86 11.20 24.22
C MET A 24 -12.61 10.10 23.18
N VAL A 25 -13.67 9.55 22.57
CA VAL A 25 -13.55 8.54 21.50
C VAL A 25 -12.80 9.14 20.30
N LEU A 26 -13.22 10.32 19.84
CA LEU A 26 -12.55 11.01 18.72
C LEU A 26 -11.07 11.29 19.01
N LEU A 27 -10.75 11.75 20.23
CA LEU A 27 -9.36 11.99 20.63
C LEU A 27 -8.54 10.69 20.66
N THR A 28 -9.14 9.58 21.09
CA THR A 28 -8.49 8.27 21.12
C THR A 28 -8.21 7.75 19.72
N GLU A 29 -9.15 7.88 18.79
CA GLU A 29 -8.97 7.53 17.38
C GLU A 29 -7.83 8.36 16.75
N MET A 30 -7.85 9.68 16.95
CA MET A 30 -6.82 10.57 16.40
C MET A 30 -5.41 10.29 16.97
N THR A 31 -5.31 9.98 18.26
CA THR A 31 -4.00 9.71 18.90
C THR A 31 -3.44 8.34 18.51
N THR A 32 -4.29 7.32 18.41
CA THR A 32 -3.88 5.97 17.95
C THR A 32 -3.42 6.01 16.50
N GLU A 33 -4.16 6.70 15.63
CA GLU A 33 -3.81 6.88 14.22
C GLU A 33 -2.48 7.65 14.06
N ALA A 34 -2.29 8.75 14.78
CA ALA A 34 -1.05 9.53 14.75
C ALA A 34 0.16 8.72 15.24
N SER A 35 -0.01 7.90 16.28
CA SER A 35 1.04 7.00 16.78
C SER A 35 1.41 5.95 15.72
N LEU A 36 0.41 5.34 15.07
CA LEU A 36 0.62 4.34 14.03
C LEU A 36 1.33 4.95 12.82
N PHE A 37 0.90 6.12 12.38
CA PHE A 37 1.55 6.86 11.31
C PHE A 37 3.01 7.19 11.64
N ASN A 38 3.29 7.68 12.85
CA ASN A 38 4.66 7.96 13.28
C ASN A 38 5.54 6.70 13.28
N THR A 39 5.01 5.55 13.70
CA THR A 39 5.74 4.27 13.63
C THR A 39 6.06 3.88 12.19
N LEU A 40 5.08 3.97 11.27
CA LEU A 40 5.29 3.67 9.85
C LEU A 40 6.32 4.61 9.21
N TYR A 41 6.23 5.89 9.52
CA TYR A 41 7.14 6.91 9.03
C TYR A 41 8.56 6.68 9.54
N ALA A 42 8.71 6.44 10.84
CA ALA A 42 10.01 6.15 11.46
C ALA A 42 10.64 4.87 10.89
N GLU A 43 9.85 3.83 10.65
CA GLU A 43 10.30 2.59 10.01
C GLU A 43 10.79 2.84 8.59
N TYR A 44 10.08 3.65 7.82
CA TYR A 44 10.48 4.03 6.46
C TYR A 44 11.77 4.87 6.45
N ALA A 45 11.97 5.73 7.45
CA ALA A 45 13.15 6.59 7.58
C ALA A 45 14.38 5.87 8.15
N THR A 46 14.30 4.55 8.41
CA THR A 46 15.46 3.80 8.90
C THR A 46 16.56 3.73 7.84
N PRO A 47 17.85 3.72 8.23
CA PRO A 47 18.96 3.58 7.28
C PRO A 47 18.82 2.34 6.41
N GLN A 48 18.40 1.22 7.00
CA GLN A 48 18.17 -0.04 6.31
C GLN A 48 17.11 0.07 5.22
N MET A 49 16.02 0.80 5.45
CA MET A 49 15.01 1.02 4.42
C MET A 49 15.55 1.92 3.30
N MET A 50 16.26 3.00 3.65
CA MET A 50 16.86 3.90 2.67
C MET A 50 17.90 3.21 1.80
N ASP A 51 18.69 2.30 2.37
CA ASP A 51 19.63 1.46 1.63
C ASP A 51 18.89 0.50 0.70
N SER A 52 17.79 -0.12 1.15
CA SER A 52 16.96 -0.97 0.29
C SER A 52 16.31 -0.20 -0.87
N ILE A 53 15.84 1.04 -0.63
CA ILE A 53 15.33 1.93 -1.68
C ILE A 53 16.42 2.19 -2.71
N ARG A 54 17.62 2.57 -2.26
CA ARG A 54 18.74 2.86 -3.15
C ARG A 54 19.15 1.64 -3.96
N ALA A 55 19.21 0.45 -3.36
CA ALA A 55 19.56 -0.78 -4.06
C ALA A 55 18.56 -1.10 -5.19
N VAL A 56 17.27 -0.91 -4.93
CA VAL A 56 16.21 -1.10 -5.93
C VAL A 56 16.25 -0.04 -7.04
N GLU A 57 16.51 1.22 -6.69
CA GLU A 57 16.70 2.30 -7.67
C GLU A 57 17.95 2.06 -8.54
N GLU A 58 19.08 1.68 -7.94
CA GLU A 58 20.36 1.42 -8.61
C GLU A 58 20.26 0.26 -9.61
N LEU A 59 19.53 -0.80 -9.30
CA LEU A 59 19.31 -1.90 -10.24
C LEU A 59 18.42 -1.49 -11.43
N SER A 60 17.59 -0.46 -11.24
CA SER A 60 16.66 0.02 -12.27
C SER A 60 17.19 1.17 -13.13
N LEU A 61 18.34 1.74 -12.73
CA LEU A 61 19.02 2.85 -13.42
C LEU A 61 19.67 2.47 -14.77
N PRO A 62 20.21 1.25 -14.97
CA PRO A 62 20.71 0.83 -16.28
C PRO A 62 19.55 0.62 -17.26
N SER A 63 19.59 1.31 -18.40
CA SER A 63 18.63 1.18 -19.52
C SER A 63 18.55 -0.22 -20.14
N ASP A 64 19.46 -1.12 -19.74
CA ASP A 64 19.63 -2.45 -20.32
C ASP A 64 18.76 -3.52 -19.65
N VAL A 65 18.08 -3.20 -18.54
CA VAL A 65 17.18 -4.12 -17.84
C VAL A 65 15.72 -3.71 -18.09
N THR A 66 15.09 -4.34 -19.07
CA THR A 66 13.65 -4.14 -19.30
C THR A 66 12.84 -4.87 -18.22
N PRO A 67 11.64 -4.38 -17.85
CA PRO A 67 10.73 -5.12 -16.98
C PRO A 67 10.48 -6.55 -17.47
N GLU A 68 10.50 -6.74 -18.79
CA GLU A 68 10.41 -8.03 -19.45
C GLU A 68 11.57 -8.96 -19.10
N GLN A 69 12.80 -8.46 -19.11
CA GLN A 69 13.94 -9.28 -18.72
C GLN A 69 13.85 -9.72 -17.25
N ILE A 70 13.33 -8.87 -16.34
CA ILE A 70 13.17 -9.23 -14.93
C ILE A 70 12.08 -10.28 -14.73
N THR A 71 10.93 -10.13 -15.39
CA THR A 71 9.84 -11.10 -15.27
C THR A 71 10.10 -12.42 -16.01
N CYS A 72 10.90 -12.39 -17.07
CA CYS A 72 11.06 -13.52 -17.99
C CYS A 72 12.40 -14.26 -17.83
N HIS A 73 13.45 -13.65 -17.29
CA HIS A 73 14.68 -14.36 -16.93
C HIS A 73 14.58 -14.86 -15.48
N SER A 74 14.41 -16.17 -15.33
CA SER A 74 14.55 -16.86 -14.05
C SER A 74 16.00 -16.78 -13.59
N HIS A 75 16.23 -16.20 -12.40
CA HIS A 75 17.31 -16.35 -11.40
C HIS A 75 18.76 -16.83 -11.74
N ASP A 76 19.04 -17.42 -12.90
CA ASP A 76 20.30 -18.10 -13.26
C ASP A 76 21.43 -17.16 -13.73
N ASP A 77 21.12 -15.91 -14.12
CA ASP A 77 22.12 -15.01 -14.74
C ASP A 77 22.94 -14.14 -13.76
N GLY A 78 23.00 -14.49 -12.47
CA GLY A 78 23.83 -13.76 -11.50
C GLY A 78 23.40 -12.29 -11.25
N LEU A 79 22.24 -11.89 -11.79
CA LEU A 79 21.58 -10.61 -11.51
C LEU A 79 21.02 -10.53 -10.08
N TRP A 80 20.94 -11.67 -9.38
CA TRP A 80 20.25 -11.83 -8.10
C TRP A 80 21.27 -12.07 -6.99
N ASP A 81 21.72 -11.00 -6.33
CA ASP A 81 22.40 -11.15 -5.04
C ASP A 81 21.36 -11.42 -3.96
N ARG A 82 21.65 -12.34 -3.04
CA ARG A 82 20.79 -12.66 -1.88
C ARG A 82 20.51 -11.42 -1.03
N GLN A 83 21.44 -10.46 -1.03
CA GLN A 83 21.25 -9.17 -0.37
C GLN A 83 20.12 -8.36 -1.03
N PHE A 84 20.09 -8.31 -2.37
CA PHE A 84 19.04 -7.60 -3.12
C PHE A 84 17.65 -8.20 -2.86
N ASP A 85 17.58 -9.53 -2.74
CA ASP A 85 16.32 -10.20 -2.40
C ASP A 85 15.72 -9.72 -1.09
N HIS A 86 16.55 -9.55 -0.07
CA HIS A 86 16.11 -9.01 1.21
C HIS A 86 15.67 -7.54 1.10
N ASP A 87 16.31 -6.76 0.23
CA ASP A 87 16.05 -5.34 0.07
C ASP A 87 14.70 -5.07 -0.61
N TRP A 88 14.39 -5.73 -1.74
CA TRP A 88 13.08 -5.55 -2.39
C TRP A 88 11.94 -6.15 -1.55
N GLN A 89 12.18 -7.28 -0.85
CA GLN A 89 11.19 -7.88 0.05
C GLN A 89 10.87 -7.00 1.25
N ARG A 90 11.87 -6.31 1.81
CA ARG A 90 11.66 -5.35 2.91
C ARG A 90 10.73 -4.22 2.48
N LEU A 91 10.94 -3.68 1.28
CA LEU A 91 10.06 -2.64 0.71
C LEU A 91 8.65 -3.17 0.51
N LEU A 92 8.51 -4.35 -0.12
CA LEU A 92 7.21 -4.97 -0.32
C LEU A 92 6.48 -5.23 1.01
N HIS A 93 7.19 -5.70 2.02
CA HIS A 93 6.62 -5.96 3.34
C HIS A 93 6.10 -4.68 3.99
N TRP A 94 6.86 -3.58 3.90
CA TRP A 94 6.43 -2.30 4.44
C TRP A 94 5.15 -1.78 3.74
N TYR A 95 5.09 -1.85 2.40
CA TYR A 95 3.87 -1.49 1.67
C TYR A 95 2.69 -2.43 1.94
N ARG A 96 2.92 -3.74 2.12
CA ARG A 96 1.89 -4.70 2.57
C ARG A 96 1.30 -4.29 3.90
N LYS A 97 2.15 -3.93 4.87
CA LYS A 97 1.74 -3.46 6.19
C LYS A 97 0.92 -2.17 6.11
N LEU A 98 1.37 -1.22 5.28
CA LEU A 98 0.65 0.03 5.01
C LEU A 98 -0.75 -0.22 4.44
N VAL A 99 -0.88 -1.07 3.41
CA VAL A 99 -2.17 -1.46 2.81
C VAL A 99 -3.05 -2.19 3.82
N TYR A 100 -2.48 -3.08 4.64
CA TYR A 100 -3.22 -3.80 5.67
C TYR A 100 -3.86 -2.85 6.68
N PHE A 101 -3.12 -1.85 7.17
CA PHE A 101 -3.66 -0.87 8.12
C PHE A 101 -4.76 0.00 7.51
N HIS A 102 -4.65 0.34 6.23
CA HIS A 102 -5.72 1.03 5.51
C HIS A 102 -6.99 0.18 5.42
N ARG A 103 -6.87 -1.08 4.98
CA ARG A 103 -8.01 -2.00 4.82
C ARG A 103 -8.73 -2.24 6.14
N MET A 104 -8.01 -2.22 7.26
CA MET A 104 -8.57 -2.37 8.61
C MET A 104 -9.18 -1.07 9.18
N GLY A 105 -9.15 0.04 8.44
CA GLY A 105 -9.68 1.34 8.89
C GLY A 105 -8.86 1.98 10.01
N LEU A 106 -7.60 1.56 10.20
CA LEU A 106 -6.71 2.06 11.25
C LEU A 106 -5.92 3.30 10.79
N LEU A 107 -5.87 3.56 9.49
CA LEU A 107 -5.19 4.70 8.90
C LEU A 107 -6.09 5.31 7.82
N ASN A 108 -6.37 6.60 7.94
CA ASN A 108 -7.23 7.36 7.03
C ASN A 108 -6.48 7.74 5.75
N ASP A 109 -7.22 7.83 4.63
CA ASP A 109 -6.77 8.25 3.31
C ASP A 109 -5.90 9.52 3.31
N ARG A 110 -6.14 10.45 4.25
CA ARG A 110 -5.34 11.69 4.37
C ARG A 110 -3.85 11.41 4.55
N PHE A 111 -3.51 10.37 5.32
CA PHE A 111 -2.12 10.03 5.59
C PHE A 111 -1.43 9.45 4.37
N PHE A 112 -2.15 8.71 3.52
CA PHE A 112 -1.63 8.18 2.25
C PHE A 112 -1.28 9.30 1.27
N ARG A 113 -2.08 10.37 1.25
CA ARG A 113 -1.79 11.56 0.43
C ARG A 113 -0.51 12.26 0.86
N GLU A 114 -0.25 12.33 2.16
CA GLU A 114 0.96 12.94 2.72
C GLU A 114 2.19 12.03 2.59
N PHE A 115 2.05 10.74 2.90
CA PHE A 115 3.15 9.79 2.92
C PHE A 115 2.68 8.33 2.77
N PRO A 116 3.30 7.51 1.91
CA PRO A 116 4.45 7.82 1.05
C PRO A 116 4.10 8.73 -0.14
N GLY A 117 2.81 8.88 -0.47
CA GLY A 117 2.32 9.71 -1.56
C GLY A 117 2.40 9.03 -2.93
N VAL A 118 1.78 9.69 -3.92
CA VAL A 118 1.61 9.17 -5.29
C VAL A 118 2.96 8.90 -5.97
N ALA A 119 3.91 9.84 -5.87
CA ALA A 119 5.19 9.76 -6.57
C ALA A 119 6.04 8.57 -6.10
N ARG A 120 6.20 8.41 -4.79
CA ARG A 120 6.99 7.30 -4.22
C ARG A 120 6.32 5.95 -4.44
N THR A 121 4.98 5.91 -4.33
CA THR A 121 4.23 4.68 -4.62
C THR A 121 4.38 4.27 -6.08
N ARG A 122 4.38 5.24 -7.01
CA ARG A 122 4.61 4.97 -8.43
C ARG A 122 5.99 4.38 -8.69
N GLU A 123 7.05 4.96 -8.13
CA GLU A 123 8.41 4.41 -8.28
C GLU A 123 8.52 3.04 -7.59
N PHE A 124 7.94 2.87 -6.41
CA PHE A 124 7.87 1.55 -5.75
C PHE A 124 7.22 0.49 -6.65
N ILE A 125 6.06 0.77 -7.24
CA ILE A 125 5.40 -0.16 -8.16
C ILE A 125 6.31 -0.44 -9.37
N ARG A 126 6.85 0.62 -9.99
CA ARG A 126 7.70 0.50 -11.17
C ARG A 126 8.91 -0.41 -10.92
N HIS A 127 9.53 -0.28 -9.76
CA HIS A 127 10.76 -1.00 -9.47
C HIS A 127 10.51 -2.37 -8.83
N VAL A 128 9.60 -2.49 -7.87
CA VAL A 128 9.44 -3.72 -7.06
C VAL A 128 8.47 -4.73 -7.69
N GLU A 129 7.46 -4.27 -8.44
CA GLU A 129 6.45 -5.18 -9.00
C GLU A 129 7.01 -6.25 -9.93
N PRO A 130 7.94 -5.96 -10.88
CA PRO A 130 8.51 -6.99 -11.75
C PRO A 130 9.17 -8.13 -10.97
N PHE A 131 9.89 -7.80 -9.88
CA PHE A 131 10.55 -8.78 -9.02
C PHE A 131 9.54 -9.62 -8.24
N ALA A 132 8.53 -8.98 -7.66
CA ALA A 132 7.49 -9.68 -6.90
C ALA A 132 6.74 -10.68 -7.80
N LEU A 133 6.37 -10.28 -9.02
CA LEU A 133 5.71 -11.18 -9.97
C LEU A 133 6.60 -12.35 -10.40
N GLY A 134 7.88 -12.10 -10.67
CA GLY A 134 8.85 -13.16 -10.98
C GLY A 134 9.00 -14.16 -9.84
N SER A 135 9.09 -13.68 -8.60
CA SER A 135 9.20 -14.53 -7.40
C SER A 135 7.97 -15.42 -7.19
N CYS A 136 6.78 -14.98 -7.59
CA CYS A 136 5.55 -15.72 -7.35
C CYS A 136 5.36 -16.91 -8.27
N HIS A 137 5.92 -16.83 -9.48
CA HIS A 137 6.03 -18.02 -10.33
C HIS A 137 6.92 -19.08 -9.68
N LEU A 138 7.97 -18.67 -8.97
CA LEU A 138 8.89 -19.58 -8.28
C LEU A 138 8.26 -20.21 -7.02
N TYR A 139 7.58 -19.41 -6.19
CA TYR A 139 6.98 -19.85 -4.93
C TYR A 139 5.53 -20.35 -5.03
N GLN A 140 4.93 -20.36 -6.23
CA GLN A 140 3.53 -20.76 -6.49
C GLN A 140 2.49 -19.97 -5.67
N GLU A 141 2.77 -18.70 -5.38
CA GLU A 141 1.82 -17.81 -4.71
C GLU A 141 0.82 -17.23 -5.73
N SER A 142 -0.48 -17.33 -5.42
CA SER A 142 -1.54 -16.91 -6.37
C SER A 142 -1.83 -15.40 -6.39
N ASN A 143 -1.51 -14.66 -5.32
CA ASN A 143 -2.05 -13.32 -5.05
C ASN A 143 -0.98 -12.22 -4.94
N CYS A 144 0.08 -12.31 -5.73
CA CYS A 144 1.20 -11.39 -5.57
C CYS A 144 0.99 -9.99 -6.13
N SER A 145 -0.03 -9.80 -6.97
CA SER A 145 -0.39 -8.49 -7.50
C SER A 145 -1.29 -7.67 -6.58
N GLU A 146 -1.91 -8.28 -5.56
CA GLU A 146 -2.98 -7.66 -4.76
C GLU A 146 -2.56 -6.31 -4.16
N VAL A 147 -1.35 -6.24 -3.63
CA VAL A 147 -0.81 -5.02 -3.01
C VAL A 147 -0.63 -3.92 -4.04
N PHE A 148 -0.10 -4.26 -5.21
CA PHE A 148 0.16 -3.28 -6.28
C PHE A 148 -1.15 -2.80 -6.91
N ASP A 149 -2.10 -3.70 -7.14
CA ASP A 149 -3.43 -3.37 -7.66
C ASP A 149 -4.18 -2.47 -6.67
N TYR A 150 -4.10 -2.78 -5.37
CA TYR A 150 -4.68 -1.93 -4.33
C TYR A 150 -4.07 -0.52 -4.31
N LEU A 151 -2.75 -0.42 -4.40
CA LEU A 151 -2.06 0.88 -4.43
C LEU A 151 -2.41 1.66 -5.71
N ARG A 152 -2.62 0.98 -6.84
CA ARG A 152 -3.09 1.64 -8.06
C ARG A 152 -4.47 2.21 -7.91
N ASP A 153 -5.40 1.45 -7.33
CA ASP A 153 -6.76 1.92 -7.09
C ASP A 153 -6.78 3.07 -6.09
N LEU A 154 -5.96 3.01 -5.04
CA LEU A 154 -5.87 4.04 -4.01
C LEU A 154 -5.34 5.38 -4.54
N TYR A 155 -4.38 5.35 -5.47
CA TYR A 155 -3.71 6.55 -6.00
C TYR A 155 -4.05 6.87 -7.46
N GLU A 156 -5.05 6.19 -8.03
CA GLU A 156 -5.46 6.34 -9.44
C GLU A 156 -4.29 6.18 -10.44
N LEU A 157 -3.40 5.22 -10.17
CA LEU A 157 -2.21 4.99 -11.01
C LEU A 157 -2.55 4.15 -12.26
N PRO A 158 -1.73 4.24 -13.33
CA PRO A 158 -1.92 3.44 -14.53
C PRO A 158 -2.01 1.95 -14.22
N LYS A 159 -2.95 1.28 -14.89
CA LYS A 159 -3.08 -0.18 -14.82
C LYS A 159 -1.79 -0.85 -15.29
N ARG A 160 -1.50 -2.02 -14.73
CA ARG A 160 -0.33 -2.82 -15.08
C ARG A 160 -0.25 -3.06 -16.59
N ASN A 161 0.91 -2.77 -17.18
CA ASN A 161 1.22 -3.26 -18.52
C ASN A 161 1.52 -4.75 -18.40
N ILE A 162 0.67 -5.61 -18.99
CA ILE A 162 0.90 -7.05 -19.01
C ILE A 162 2.08 -7.28 -19.96
N VAL A 163 3.24 -7.52 -19.39
CA VAL A 163 4.42 -7.92 -20.13
C VAL A 163 4.29 -9.41 -20.41
N ALA A 164 4.19 -9.77 -21.69
CA ALA A 164 4.19 -11.16 -22.10
C ALA A 164 5.63 -11.60 -22.37
N CYS A 165 6.08 -12.58 -21.61
CA CYS A 165 7.30 -13.30 -21.93
C CYS A 165 7.08 -14.03 -23.25
N ASN A 166 7.95 -13.79 -24.24
CA ASN A 166 7.89 -14.44 -25.55
C ASN A 166 7.67 -15.95 -25.37
N GLY A 167 6.47 -16.43 -25.72
CA GLY A 167 6.05 -17.83 -25.54
C GLY A 167 4.74 -18.04 -24.75
N GLN A 168 4.17 -17.02 -24.11
CA GLN A 168 2.81 -17.10 -23.55
C GLN A 168 1.85 -16.20 -24.33
N ASP A 169 0.91 -16.84 -25.03
CA ASP A 169 -0.21 -16.16 -25.69
C ASP A 169 -0.99 -15.33 -24.67
N ILE A 170 -1.03 -14.01 -24.89
CA ILE A 170 -1.91 -13.10 -24.17
C ILE A 170 -3.34 -13.40 -24.63
N THR A 171 -4.06 -14.27 -23.94
CA THR A 171 -5.52 -14.23 -23.98
C THR A 171 -5.98 -12.97 -23.27
N ALA A 172 -6.02 -11.89 -24.04
CA ALA A 172 -6.64 -10.63 -23.69
C ALA A 172 -8.08 -10.91 -23.25
N THR A 173 -8.37 -10.72 -21.97
CA THR A 173 -9.73 -10.44 -21.51
C THR A 173 -9.77 -9.00 -21.05
N ALA A 174 -9.51 -8.08 -21.99
CA ALA A 174 -9.91 -6.70 -21.87
C ALA A 174 -11.38 -6.57 -22.31
N THR A 175 -12.10 -5.69 -21.63
CA THR A 175 -13.34 -5.02 -22.07
C THR A 175 -14.61 -5.85 -22.16
N LYS A 176 -15.44 -5.75 -21.12
CA LYS A 176 -16.86 -5.38 -21.30
C LYS A 176 -17.14 -4.09 -20.53
N THR A 177 -16.85 -2.97 -21.18
CA THR A 177 -17.58 -1.72 -20.94
C THR A 177 -18.96 -1.85 -21.57
N VAL A 178 -19.97 -1.59 -20.74
CA VAL A 178 -21.27 -0.95 -21.00
C VAL A 178 -21.69 -0.84 -22.47
N LYS A 179 -22.83 -1.45 -22.80
CA LYS A 179 -23.73 -0.98 -23.85
C LYS A 179 -25.09 -0.69 -23.22
N GLU A 180 -25.48 0.57 -23.35
CA GLU A 180 -26.76 1.17 -23.05
C GLU A 180 -27.85 0.63 -24.02
N GLU A 181 -29.12 0.77 -23.60
CA GLU A 181 -30.39 0.57 -24.33
C GLU A 181 -30.91 -0.87 -24.53
N LEU A 182 -31.86 -1.29 -23.66
CA LEU A 182 -33.30 -1.18 -23.90
C LEU A 182 -34.09 -1.24 -22.58
#